data_AF-A0A7X6T637-F1
#
_entry.id   AF-A0A7X6T637-F1
#
_cell.length_a   1.000
_cell.length_b   1.000
_cell.length_c   1.000
_cell.angle_alpha   90.00
_cell.angle_beta   90.00
_cell.angle_gamma   90.00
#
_symmetry.space_group_name_H-M   'P 1'
#
loop_
_entity.id
_entity.type
_entity.pdbx_description
1 polymer ?
#
loop_
_entity_poly.entity_id
_entity_poly.type
_entity_poly.pdbx_seq_one_letter_code
_entity_poly.pdbx_strand_id
1 'polypeptide(L)'
;MGKRILIIGLFLSALLCPLNSTNVSEGEVKVALQSAVVAGVTSLAAQKLNLYDETLSIESDVAFTNVNLQFKDADIGRLRQIIIESPPPPGNQMGFIEMMLSAVIPILPDYNRLVSFLKPQGLYGGEVIFSGTIRGVRKAAPYPFRYQGEVALEVSGSRFSSPFYLTGEFMVPLEGAQRGKIVPLSIWADGEDFLPVGATLFR
;
A
#
# COMPACT_ATOMS: atom_id res chain seq x y z
N MET A 1 42.75 -23.50 -32.24
CA MET A 1 42.43 -22.05 -32.19
C MET A 1 40.93 -21.73 -32.05
N GLY A 2 40.00 -22.56 -32.56
CA GLY A 2 38.55 -22.25 -32.51
C GLY A 2 37.88 -22.18 -31.12
N LYS A 3 38.36 -22.90 -30.10
CA LYS A 3 37.76 -22.89 -28.75
C LYS A 3 37.91 -21.54 -27.99
N ARG A 4 38.96 -20.76 -28.27
CA ARG A 4 39.18 -19.46 -27.60
C ARG A 4 38.29 -18.35 -28.18
N ILE A 5 37.94 -18.43 -29.46
CA ILE A 5 37.07 -17.46 -30.13
C ILE A 5 35.61 -17.61 -29.65
N LEU A 6 35.18 -18.85 -29.39
CA LEU A 6 33.81 -19.14 -28.95
C LEU A 6 33.53 -18.65 -27.51
N ILE A 7 34.54 -18.70 -26.63
CA ILE A 7 34.43 -18.19 -25.25
C ILE A 7 34.38 -16.65 -25.23
N ILE A 8 35.17 -15.99 -26.10
CA ILE A 8 35.17 -14.53 -26.22
C ILE A 8 33.83 -14.04 -26.80
N GLY A 9 33.25 -14.75 -27.78
CA GLY A 9 31.93 -14.43 -28.32
C GLY A 9 30.80 -14.55 -27.30
N LEU A 10 30.83 -15.57 -26.45
CA LEU A 10 29.85 -15.79 -25.37
C LEU A 10 29.96 -14.73 -24.25
N PHE A 11 31.18 -14.28 -23.93
CA PHE A 11 31.40 -13.18 -22.99
C PHE A 11 30.91 -11.85 -23.54
N LEU A 12 31.10 -11.59 -24.85
CA LEU A 12 30.61 -10.37 -25.49
C LEU A 12 29.09 -10.33 -25.56
N SER A 13 28.42 -11.47 -25.80
CA SER A 13 26.95 -11.54 -25.77
C SER A 13 26.36 -11.34 -24.37
N ALA A 14 27.06 -11.75 -23.31
CA ALA A 14 26.64 -11.49 -21.94
C ALA A 14 26.80 -10.01 -21.53
N LEU A 15 27.76 -9.30 -22.13
CA LEU A 15 27.99 -7.86 -21.94
C LEU A 15 27.06 -6.98 -22.80
N LEU A 16 26.45 -7.56 -23.85
CA LEU A 16 25.50 -6.90 -24.76
C LEU A 16 24.03 -7.20 -24.44
N CYS A 17 23.74 -7.94 -23.36
CA CYS A 17 22.41 -7.87 -22.79
C CYS A 17 22.19 -6.40 -22.40
N PRO A 18 21.18 -5.70 -22.95
CA PRO A 18 20.75 -4.48 -22.33
C PRO A 18 20.46 -4.86 -20.88
N LEU A 19 21.09 -4.15 -19.94
CA LEU A 19 20.43 -3.94 -18.66
C LEU A 19 19.08 -3.40 -19.08
N ASN A 20 18.04 -4.22 -19.00
CA ASN A 20 16.67 -3.73 -19.02
C ASN A 20 16.62 -2.81 -17.82
N SER A 21 16.96 -1.53 -18.00
CA SER A 21 16.47 -0.50 -17.12
C SER A 21 14.96 -0.58 -17.30
N THR A 22 14.30 -1.28 -16.40
CA THR A 22 12.87 -1.13 -16.18
C THR A 22 12.71 0.34 -15.80
N ASN A 23 12.56 1.20 -16.81
CA ASN A 23 12.32 2.62 -16.59
C ASN A 23 10.88 2.73 -16.12
N VAL A 24 10.67 2.46 -14.84
CA VAL A 24 9.39 2.66 -14.17
C VAL A 24 9.05 4.13 -14.35
N SER A 25 7.91 4.42 -14.96
CA SER A 25 7.50 5.79 -15.19
C SER A 25 6.93 6.42 -13.92
N GLU A 26 7.03 7.75 -13.80
CA GLU A 26 6.37 8.50 -12.72
C GLU A 26 4.85 8.21 -12.65
N GLY A 27 4.22 7.97 -13.80
CA GLY A 27 2.81 7.61 -13.90
C GLY A 27 2.52 6.25 -13.26
N GLU A 28 3.36 5.25 -13.50
CA GLU A 28 3.25 3.93 -12.88
C GLU A 28 3.45 4.00 -11.36
N VAL A 29 4.47 4.73 -10.89
CA VAL A 29 4.68 4.93 -9.45
C VAL A 29 3.49 5.64 -8.81
N LYS A 30 2.93 6.67 -9.45
CA LYS A 30 1.75 7.37 -8.95
C LYS A 30 0.55 6.44 -8.81
N VAL A 31 0.29 5.61 -9.82
CA VAL A 31 -0.79 4.59 -9.76
C VAL A 31 -0.54 3.61 -8.63
N ALA A 32 0.69 3.10 -8.48
CA ALA A 32 1.04 2.18 -7.41
C ALA A 32 0.82 2.80 -6.01
N LEU A 33 1.25 4.04 -5.79
CA LEU A 33 1.07 4.74 -4.51
C LEU A 33 -0.41 5.01 -4.20
N GLN A 34 -1.21 5.43 -5.19
CA GLN A 34 -2.65 5.59 -5.00
C GLN A 34 -3.33 4.26 -4.67
N SER A 35 -2.95 3.19 -5.38
CA SER A 35 -3.45 1.84 -5.12
C SER A 35 -3.02 1.30 -3.77
N ALA A 36 -1.85 1.69 -3.24
CA ALA A 36 -1.44 1.34 -1.87
C ALA A 36 -2.39 1.96 -0.81
N VAL A 37 -2.87 3.19 -1.04
CA VAL A 37 -3.91 3.79 -0.19
C VAL A 37 -5.23 3.02 -0.31
N VAL A 38 -5.64 2.67 -1.54
CA VAL A 38 -6.84 1.85 -1.77
C VAL A 38 -6.73 0.49 -1.10
N ALA A 39 -5.55 -0.14 -1.16
CA ALA A 39 -5.26 -1.40 -0.49
C ALA A 39 -5.42 -1.26 1.03
N GLY A 40 -4.82 -0.24 1.65
CA GLY A 40 -4.96 0.00 3.09
C GLY A 40 -6.41 0.22 3.54
N VAL A 41 -7.20 0.99 2.77
CA VAL A 41 -8.62 1.21 3.06
C VAL A 41 -9.43 -0.09 2.88
N THR A 42 -9.15 -0.84 1.82
CA THR A 42 -9.77 -2.16 1.54
C THR A 42 -9.45 -3.14 2.66
N SER A 43 -8.21 -3.20 3.15
CA SER A 43 -7.80 -4.04 4.26
C SER A 43 -8.56 -3.68 5.54
N LEU A 44 -8.63 -2.39 5.88
CA LEU A 44 -9.38 -1.95 7.05
C LEU A 44 -10.87 -2.31 6.96
N ALA A 45 -11.47 -2.22 5.76
CA ALA A 45 -12.85 -2.64 5.54
C ALA A 45 -13.01 -4.16 5.66
N ALA A 46 -12.08 -4.95 5.12
CA ALA A 46 -12.06 -6.40 5.23
C ALA A 46 -12.00 -6.84 6.71
N GLN A 47 -11.16 -6.20 7.52
CA GLN A 47 -11.08 -6.46 8.96
C GLN A 47 -12.43 -6.20 9.65
N LYS A 48 -13.15 -5.12 9.30
CA LYS A 48 -14.46 -4.81 9.87
C LYS A 48 -15.56 -5.81 9.47
N LEU A 49 -15.42 -6.45 8.30
CA LEU A 49 -16.32 -7.50 7.85
C LEU A 49 -15.95 -8.89 8.40
N ASN A 50 -14.80 -9.02 9.07
CA ASN A 50 -14.15 -10.32 9.32
C ASN A 50 -14.01 -11.14 8.03
N LEU A 51 -13.70 -10.47 6.91
CA LEU A 51 -13.46 -11.11 5.64
C LEU A 51 -12.08 -11.76 5.66
N TYR A 52 -12.04 -13.07 5.46
CA TYR A 52 -10.80 -13.82 5.30
C TYR A 52 -10.50 -13.98 3.81
N ASP A 53 -9.32 -13.53 3.39
CA ASP A 53 -8.81 -13.68 2.03
C ASP A 53 -7.36 -14.17 2.10
N GLU A 54 -7.02 -15.20 1.32
CA GLU A 54 -5.69 -15.81 1.35
C GLU A 54 -4.58 -14.90 0.77
N THR A 55 -4.97 -13.89 0.00
CA THR A 55 -4.05 -12.93 -0.62
C THR A 55 -3.75 -11.73 0.27
N LEU A 56 -4.50 -11.56 1.36
CA LEU A 56 -4.38 -10.42 2.27
C LEU A 56 -4.44 -10.87 3.74
N SER A 57 -3.35 -10.61 4.48
CA SER A 57 -3.30 -10.75 5.93
C SER A 57 -3.13 -9.40 6.60
N ILE A 58 -3.84 -9.21 7.73
CA ILE A 58 -3.81 -7.98 8.53
C ILE A 58 -3.44 -8.37 9.95
N GLU A 59 -2.26 -7.94 10.38
CA GLU A 59 -1.80 -8.10 11.74
C GLU A 59 -1.79 -6.74 12.40
N SER A 60 -2.66 -6.53 13.40
CA SER A 60 -2.65 -5.32 14.21
C SER A 60 -2.91 -5.63 15.67
N ASP A 61 -2.33 -4.83 16.57
CA ASP A 61 -2.76 -4.85 17.96
C ASP A 61 -4.11 -4.13 18.14
N VAL A 62 -4.77 -4.38 19.28
CA VAL A 62 -6.10 -3.83 19.58
C VAL A 62 -6.12 -2.29 19.56
N ALA A 63 -4.98 -1.66 19.86
CA ALA A 63 -4.83 -0.20 19.87
C ALA A 63 -4.33 0.36 18.53
N PHE A 64 -4.16 -0.48 17.51
CA PHE A 64 -3.53 -0.16 16.22
C PHE A 64 -2.17 0.56 16.39
N THR A 65 -1.42 0.25 17.45
CA THR A 65 -0.07 0.80 17.67
C THR A 65 0.88 0.23 16.63
N ASN A 66 0.73 -1.04 16.28
CA ASN A 66 1.42 -1.69 15.18
C ASN A 66 0.39 -2.23 14.19
N VAL A 67 0.66 -2.00 12.91
CA VAL A 67 -0.13 -2.52 11.80
C VAL A 67 0.84 -3.09 10.77
N ASN A 68 0.59 -4.32 10.33
CA ASN A 68 1.31 -4.98 9.25
C ASN A 68 0.26 -5.56 8.29
N LEU A 69 0.22 -4.99 7.09
CA LEU A 69 -0.55 -5.50 5.97
C LEU A 69 0.39 -6.35 5.13
N GLN A 70 0.05 -7.62 4.96
CA GLN A 70 0.81 -8.55 4.13
C GLN A 70 -0.03 -8.95 2.93
N PHE A 71 0.57 -8.83 1.75
CA PHE A 71 -0.05 -9.12 0.47
C PHE A 71 0.68 -10.29 -0.19
N LYS A 72 -0.09 -11.20 -0.78
CA LYS A 72 0.41 -12.33 -1.57
C LYS A 72 -0.42 -12.42 -2.84
N ASP A 73 0.11 -11.86 -3.92
CA ASP A 73 -0.55 -11.74 -5.22
C ASP A 73 -1.96 -11.14 -5.09
N ALA A 74 -2.06 -10.13 -4.23
CA ALA A 74 -3.32 -9.50 -3.87
C ALA A 74 -3.80 -8.59 -5.00
N ASP A 75 -4.85 -9.02 -5.69
CA ASP A 75 -5.58 -8.20 -6.65
C ASP A 75 -6.42 -7.14 -5.91
N ILE A 76 -5.93 -5.90 -5.92
CA ILE A 76 -6.52 -4.79 -5.17
C ILE A 76 -7.87 -4.39 -5.76
N GLY A 77 -8.05 -4.52 -7.09
CA GLY A 77 -9.32 -4.25 -7.74
C GLY A 77 -10.40 -5.27 -7.38
N ARG A 78 -10.04 -6.55 -7.35
CA ARG A 78 -10.92 -7.64 -6.86
C ARG A 78 -11.31 -7.43 -5.40
N LEU A 79 -10.32 -7.21 -4.52
CA LEU A 79 -10.56 -7.01 -3.09
C LEU A 79 -11.47 -5.79 -2.85
N ARG A 80 -11.21 -4.67 -3.53
CA ARG A 80 -12.07 -3.49 -3.50
C ARG A 80 -13.51 -3.83 -3.88
N GLN A 81 -13.71 -4.58 -4.96
CA GLN A 81 -15.05 -4.92 -5.44
C GLN A 81 -15.82 -5.79 -4.44
N ILE A 82 -15.16 -6.80 -3.84
CA ILE A 82 -15.74 -7.63 -2.78
C ILE A 82 -16.23 -6.76 -1.62
N ILE A 83 -15.44 -5.78 -1.18
CA ILE A 83 -15.85 -4.86 -0.10
C ILE A 83 -17.07 -4.02 -0.50
N ILE A 84 -17.09 -3.45 -1.71
CA ILE A 84 -18.21 -2.60 -2.15
C ILE A 84 -19.53 -3.38 -2.24
N GLU A 85 -19.46 -4.64 -2.65
CA GLU A 85 -20.60 -5.54 -2.81
C GLU A 85 -21.05 -6.19 -1.49
N SER A 86 -20.17 -6.23 -0.49
CA SER A 86 -20.47 -6.83 0.81
C SER A 86 -21.47 -5.98 1.61
N PRO A 87 -22.47 -6.61 2.24
CA PRO A 87 -23.40 -5.89 3.11
C PRO A 87 -22.63 -5.28 4.30
N PRO A 88 -23.11 -4.14 4.85
CA PRO A 88 -22.51 -3.57 6.05
C PRO A 88 -22.47 -4.58 7.20
N PRO A 89 -21.42 -4.58 8.03
CA PRO A 89 -21.36 -5.46 9.18
C PRO A 89 -22.55 -5.16 10.12
N PRO A 90 -23.09 -6.17 10.82
CA PRO A 90 -24.16 -5.96 11.76
C PRO A 90 -23.73 -4.92 12.81
N GLY A 91 -24.61 -3.95 13.09
CA GLY A 91 -24.33 -2.93 14.08
C GLY A 91 -24.17 -3.56 15.45
N ASN A 92 -22.97 -3.44 16.05
CA ASN A 92 -22.80 -3.77 17.45
C ASN A 92 -23.57 -2.74 18.28
N GLN A 93 -24.44 -3.18 19.20
CA GLN A 93 -25.03 -2.29 20.20
C GLN A 93 -23.90 -1.74 21.07
N MET A 94 -23.60 -0.45 20.93
CA MET A 94 -22.63 0.23 21.78
C MET A 94 -23.34 0.66 23.06
N GLY A 95 -22.80 0.28 24.22
CA GLY A 95 -23.19 0.82 25.51
C GLY A 95 -22.77 2.28 25.67
N PHE A 96 -23.30 2.95 26.70
CA PHE A 96 -23.07 4.38 26.96
C PHE A 96 -21.58 4.74 27.06
N ILE A 97 -20.77 3.93 27.73
CA ILE A 97 -19.32 4.17 27.88
C ILE A 97 -18.58 4.03 26.54
N GLU A 98 -18.99 3.08 25.69
CA GLU A 98 -18.41 2.88 24.35
C GLU A 98 -18.80 4.02 23.40
N MET A 99 -20.02 4.56 23.53
CA MET A 99 -20.42 5.79 22.85
C MET A 99 -19.58 7.00 23.28
N MET A 100 -19.27 7.13 24.58
CA MET A 100 -18.41 8.21 25.06
C MET A 100 -16.95 8.05 24.59
N LEU A 101 -16.41 6.84 24.61
CA LEU A 101 -15.04 6.58 24.17
C LEU A 101 -14.86 6.77 22.66
N SER A 102 -15.85 6.37 21.84
CA SER A 102 -15.83 6.60 20.38
C SER A 102 -15.95 8.09 19.99
N ALA A 103 -16.56 8.91 20.84
CA ALA A 103 -16.64 10.36 20.64
C ALA A 103 -15.30 11.08 20.92
N VAL A 104 -14.50 10.54 21.85
CA VAL A 104 -13.23 11.15 22.29
C VAL A 104 -12.04 10.63 21.48
N ILE A 105 -12.07 9.36 21.07
CA ILE A 105 -11.01 8.72 20.30
C ILE A 105 -11.55 8.51 18.89
N PRO A 106 -10.99 9.14 17.84
CA PRO A 106 -11.38 8.87 16.47
C PRO A 106 -10.86 7.49 16.06
N ILE A 107 -11.50 6.43 16.56
CA ILE A 107 -11.12 5.04 16.36
C ILE A 107 -11.67 4.62 15.01
N LEU A 108 -10.90 4.94 13.96
CA LEU A 108 -11.09 4.47 12.59
C LEU A 108 -12.43 4.91 11.95
N PRO A 109 -12.44 5.22 10.64
CA PRO A 109 -13.69 5.52 9.95
C PRO A 109 -14.69 4.35 10.07
N ASP A 110 -15.98 4.68 10.12
CA ASP A 110 -17.04 3.68 10.01
C ASP A 110 -17.00 2.97 8.64
N TYR A 111 -17.62 1.80 8.55
CA TYR A 111 -17.60 0.99 7.33
C TYR A 111 -18.18 1.74 6.11
N ASN A 112 -19.21 2.55 6.31
CA ASN A 112 -19.84 3.29 5.20
C ASN A 112 -18.91 4.37 4.65
N ARG A 113 -18.13 5.04 5.50
CA ARG A 113 -17.09 5.99 5.06
C ARG A 113 -16.00 5.31 4.24
N LEU A 114 -15.58 4.10 4.65
CA LEU A 114 -14.61 3.31 3.88
C LEU A 114 -15.17 2.94 2.50
N VAL A 115 -16.39 2.42 2.43
CA VAL A 115 -17.06 2.10 1.16
C VAL A 115 -17.24 3.33 0.27
N SER A 116 -17.64 4.48 0.85
CA SER A 116 -17.77 5.74 0.12
C SER A 116 -16.44 6.23 -0.46
N PHE A 117 -15.32 5.98 0.22
CA PHE A 117 -13.98 6.24 -0.35
C PHE A 117 -13.66 5.28 -1.50
N LEU A 118 -13.99 3.99 -1.36
CA LEU A 118 -13.64 2.94 -2.33
C LEU A 118 -14.47 3.02 -3.62
N LYS A 119 -15.75 3.39 -3.54
CA LYS A 119 -16.67 3.48 -4.70
C LYS A 119 -16.12 4.29 -5.88
N PRO A 120 -15.65 5.53 -5.72
CA PRO A 120 -15.14 6.33 -6.84
C PRO A 120 -13.76 5.88 -7.36
N GLN A 121 -13.07 4.94 -6.69
CA GLN A 121 -11.76 4.47 -7.15
C GLN A 121 -11.96 3.62 -8.41
N GLY A 122 -11.45 4.07 -9.56
CA GLY A 122 -11.59 3.40 -10.86
C GLY A 122 -10.64 2.22 -11.06
N LEU A 123 -10.53 1.35 -10.06
CA LEU A 123 -9.62 0.21 -10.05
C LEU A 123 -10.40 -1.10 -10.26
N TYR A 124 -10.09 -1.80 -11.34
CA TYR A 124 -10.72 -3.08 -11.73
C TYR A 124 -9.81 -4.27 -11.41
N GLY A 125 -10.39 -5.48 -11.41
CA GLY A 125 -9.64 -6.71 -11.19
C GLY A 125 -8.52 -6.90 -12.23
N GLY A 126 -7.37 -7.38 -11.76
CA GLY A 126 -6.16 -7.62 -12.56
C GLY A 126 -5.36 -6.37 -12.93
N GLU A 127 -5.84 -5.17 -12.57
CA GLU A 127 -5.15 -3.92 -12.90
C GLU A 127 -3.93 -3.66 -12.02
N VAL A 128 -4.05 -3.95 -10.74
CA VAL A 128 -2.97 -3.76 -9.75
C VAL A 128 -2.95 -4.94 -8.79
N ILE A 129 -1.82 -5.61 -8.76
CA ILE A 129 -1.52 -6.79 -7.94
C ILE A 129 -0.33 -6.45 -7.07
N PHE A 130 -0.45 -6.69 -5.76
CA PHE A 130 0.62 -6.47 -4.79
C PHE A 130 1.08 -7.77 -4.13
N SER A 131 2.39 -7.90 -4.00
CA SER A 131 3.05 -8.91 -3.19
C SER A 131 4.07 -8.24 -2.27
N GLY A 132 4.01 -8.46 -0.96
CA GLY A 132 4.91 -7.80 0.00
C GLY A 132 4.18 -7.24 1.22
N THR A 133 4.65 -6.13 1.76
CA THR A 133 4.13 -5.57 3.02
C THR A 133 4.00 -4.05 3.01
N ILE A 134 2.98 -3.57 3.72
CA ILE A 134 2.88 -2.19 4.20
C ILE A 134 2.78 -2.23 5.71
N ARG A 135 3.67 -1.52 6.40
CA ARG A 135 3.77 -1.52 7.86
C ARG A 135 3.64 -0.12 8.43
N GLY A 136 3.14 -0.03 9.65
CA GLY A 136 3.01 1.23 10.38
C GLY A 136 3.15 1.02 11.88
N VAL A 137 3.97 1.84 12.52
CA VAL A 137 4.18 1.87 13.97
C VAL A 137 3.88 3.26 14.50
N ARG A 138 2.98 3.33 15.48
CA ARG A 138 2.68 4.55 16.21
C ARG A 138 3.87 4.90 17.11
N LYS A 139 4.47 6.05 16.85
CA LYS A 139 5.52 6.65 17.68
C LYS A 139 4.88 7.70 18.59
N ALA A 140 4.94 7.44 19.89
CA ALA A 140 4.51 8.37 20.94
C ALA A 140 5.65 9.24 21.48
N ALA A 141 6.91 8.99 21.09
CA ALA A 141 8.04 9.83 21.46
C ALA A 141 9.17 9.74 20.41
N PRO A 142 9.93 10.84 20.20
CA PRO A 142 9.68 12.19 20.71
C PRO A 142 8.47 12.85 20.01
N TYR A 143 7.88 13.85 20.68
CA TYR A 143 6.81 14.69 20.11
C TYR A 143 7.24 15.25 18.73
N PRO A 144 6.34 15.32 17.72
CA PRO A 144 4.90 15.03 17.75
C PRO A 144 4.54 13.54 17.59
N PHE A 145 3.35 13.16 18.06
CA PHE A 145 2.80 11.82 17.85
C PHE A 145 2.54 11.57 16.36
N ARG A 146 2.97 10.41 15.87
CA ARG A 146 2.88 10.05 14.45
C ARG A 146 2.83 8.55 14.26
N TYR A 147 2.29 8.09 13.14
CA TYR A 147 2.70 6.81 12.58
C TYR A 147 3.95 7.00 11.75
N GLN A 148 4.87 6.05 11.84
CA GLN A 148 5.95 5.87 10.90
C GLN A 148 5.77 4.52 10.23
N GLY A 149 5.82 4.49 8.91
CA GLY A 149 5.52 3.32 8.14
C GLY A 149 6.51 3.08 7.02
N GLU A 150 6.49 1.85 6.54
CA GLU A 150 7.36 1.31 5.51
C GLU A 150 6.50 0.60 4.46
N VAL A 151 6.90 0.74 3.21
CA VAL A 151 6.31 0.06 2.05
C VAL A 151 7.41 -0.77 1.43
N ALA A 152 7.11 -2.04 1.16
CA ALA A 152 7.98 -2.94 0.42
C ALA A 152 7.08 -3.88 -0.40
N LEU A 153 6.87 -3.54 -1.67
CA LEU A 153 5.90 -4.19 -2.55
C LEU A 153 6.54 -4.52 -3.89
N GLU A 154 6.37 -5.76 -4.33
CA GLU A 154 6.37 -6.08 -5.75
C GLU A 154 5.01 -5.67 -6.34
N VAL A 155 5.08 -4.85 -7.40
CA VAL A 155 3.94 -4.25 -8.06
C VAL A 155 3.81 -4.86 -9.46
N SER A 156 2.64 -5.36 -9.79
CA SER A 156 2.35 -5.90 -11.12
C SER A 156 0.87 -5.70 -11.50
N GLY A 157 0.48 -6.11 -12.71
CA GLY A 157 -0.89 -5.97 -13.23
C GLY A 157 -0.93 -5.19 -14.54
N SER A 158 -2.12 -5.08 -15.13
CA SER A 158 -2.30 -4.52 -16.48
C SER A 158 -2.07 -3.02 -16.59
N ARG A 159 -1.96 -2.30 -15.46
CA ARG A 159 -1.61 -0.86 -15.42
C ARG A 159 -0.12 -0.58 -15.58
N PHE A 160 0.72 -1.62 -15.53
CA PHE A 160 2.17 -1.48 -15.54
C PHE A 160 2.76 -2.18 -16.77
N SER A 161 3.81 -1.59 -17.33
CA SER A 161 4.53 -2.12 -18.48
C SER A 161 5.33 -3.38 -18.15
N SER A 162 5.85 -3.46 -16.92
CA SER A 162 6.48 -4.65 -16.34
C SER A 162 6.31 -4.63 -14.81
N PRO A 163 6.44 -5.80 -14.14
CA PRO A 163 6.56 -5.81 -12.69
C PRO A 163 7.77 -5.00 -12.22
N PHE A 164 7.65 -4.33 -11.07
CA PHE A 164 8.74 -3.58 -10.44
C PHE A 164 8.62 -3.63 -8.92
N TYR A 165 9.71 -3.29 -8.23
CA TYR A 165 9.76 -3.27 -6.77
C TYR A 165 9.66 -1.84 -6.23
N LEU A 166 8.58 -1.56 -5.50
CA LEU A 166 8.33 -0.29 -4.81
C LEU A 166 8.73 -0.41 -3.34
N THR A 167 9.66 0.42 -2.90
CA THR A 167 10.01 0.58 -1.49
C THR A 167 9.86 2.01 -1.03
N GLY A 168 9.66 2.23 0.26
CA GLY A 168 9.61 3.59 0.77
C GLY A 168 9.28 3.68 2.24
N GLU A 169 9.40 4.89 2.75
CA GLU A 169 9.06 5.26 4.12
C GLU A 169 8.07 6.42 4.09
N PHE A 170 7.17 6.43 5.07
CA PHE A 170 6.21 7.52 5.24
C PHE A 170 5.96 7.79 6.71
N MET A 171 5.39 8.97 6.98
CA MET A 171 4.82 9.27 8.28
C MET A 171 3.42 9.84 8.16
N VAL A 172 2.58 9.59 9.16
CA VAL A 172 1.25 10.20 9.28
C VAL A 172 1.19 10.94 10.62
N PRO A 173 1.22 12.29 10.62
CA PRO A 173 1.06 13.06 11.84
C PRO A 173 -0.30 12.77 12.48
N LEU A 174 -0.33 12.58 13.80
CA LEU A 174 -1.58 12.42 14.55
C LEU A 174 -2.11 13.74 15.10
N GLU A 175 -1.35 14.81 14.97
CA GLU A 175 -1.60 16.12 15.55
C GLU A 175 -1.11 17.24 14.59
N GLY A 176 -1.55 18.47 14.86
CA GLY A 176 -1.15 19.66 14.08
C GLY A 176 -1.86 19.81 12.73
N ALA A 177 -1.42 20.79 11.94
CA ALA A 177 -2.06 21.17 10.67
C ALA A 177 -1.99 20.08 9.58
N GLN A 178 -1.05 19.15 9.69
CA GLN A 178 -0.86 18.03 8.76
C GLN A 178 -1.48 16.72 9.28
N ARG A 179 -2.31 16.80 10.33
CA ARG A 179 -2.93 15.62 10.95
C ARG A 179 -3.67 14.77 9.91
N GLY A 180 -3.36 13.48 9.87
CA GLY A 180 -4.00 12.50 9.01
C GLY A 180 -3.51 12.50 7.56
N LYS A 181 -2.57 13.38 7.18
CA LYS A 181 -1.95 13.37 5.85
C LYS A 181 -0.79 12.37 5.82
N ILE A 182 -0.62 11.70 4.67
CA ILE A 182 0.54 10.86 4.40
C ILE A 182 1.67 11.79 3.97
N VAL A 183 2.79 11.76 4.69
CA VAL A 183 4.00 12.49 4.34
C VAL A 183 5.04 11.46 3.91
N PRO A 184 5.34 11.34 2.61
CA PRO A 184 6.39 10.44 2.15
C PRO A 184 7.75 10.96 2.61
N LEU A 185 8.61 10.06 3.07
CA LEU A 185 9.98 10.33 3.51
C LEU A 185 11.00 9.80 2.51
N SER A 186 10.70 8.66 1.90
CA SER A 186 11.46 8.08 0.79
C SER A 186 10.52 7.26 -0.09
N ILE A 187 10.72 7.26 -1.40
CA ILE A 187 9.98 6.42 -2.35
C ILE A 187 10.97 6.00 -3.42
N TRP A 188 11.16 4.69 -3.58
CA TRP A 188 12.07 4.11 -4.55
C TRP A 188 11.34 3.07 -5.40
N ALA A 189 11.56 3.08 -6.72
CA ALA A 189 11.09 2.04 -7.61
C ALA A 189 12.27 1.49 -8.40
N ASP A 190 12.54 0.18 -8.30
CA ASP A 190 13.69 -0.49 -8.91
C ASP A 190 15.06 0.21 -8.66
N GLY A 191 15.17 0.90 -7.53
CA GLY A 191 16.39 1.62 -7.12
C GLY A 191 16.46 3.09 -7.56
N GLU A 192 15.47 3.60 -8.28
CA GLU A 192 15.36 5.02 -8.65
C GLU A 192 14.50 5.81 -7.65
N ASP A 193 14.87 7.06 -7.37
CA ASP A 193 14.17 7.94 -6.41
C ASP A 193 12.93 8.60 -7.04
N PHE A 194 11.78 8.35 -6.43
CA PHE A 194 10.48 8.92 -6.80
C PHE A 194 9.83 9.71 -5.65
N LEU A 195 10.61 10.13 -4.64
CA LEU A 195 10.12 11.00 -3.57
C LEU A 195 9.39 12.25 -4.11
N PRO A 196 9.83 12.93 -5.19
CA PRO A 196 9.08 14.06 -5.76
C PRO A 196 7.67 13.69 -6.23
N VAL A 197 7.47 12.49 -6.79
CA VAL A 197 6.17 11.98 -7.23
C VAL A 197 5.26 11.77 -6.02
N GLY A 198 5.75 11.10 -4.98
CA GLY A 198 5.01 10.89 -3.74
C GLY A 198 4.65 12.21 -3.06
N ALA A 199 5.60 13.15 -2.96
CA ALA A 199 5.38 14.45 -2.34
C ALA A 199 4.34 15.29 -3.09
N THR A 200 4.28 15.17 -4.42
CA THR A 200 3.26 15.85 -5.24
C THR A 200 1.88 15.21 -5.06
N LEU A 201 1.82 13.88 -4.92
CA LEU A 201 0.58 13.14 -4.77
C LEU A 201 -0.13 13.42 -3.43
N PHE A 202 0.61 13.56 -2.34
CA PHE A 202 0.05 13.64 -0.98
C PHE A 202 0.05 15.05 -0.35
N ARG A 203 0.31 16.11 -1.13
CA ARG A 203 0.28 17.51 -0.66
C ARG A 203 -1.11 18.00 -0.26
#